data_AF-A0A1R3I5H4-F1
#
_entry.id   AF-A0A1R3I5H4-F1
#
_cell.length_a   1.000
_cell.length_b   1.000
_cell.length_c   1.000
_cell.angle_alpha   90.00
_cell.angle_beta   90.00
_cell.angle_gamma   90.00
#
_symmetry.space_group_name_H-M   'P 1'
#
loop_
_entity.id
_entity.type
_entity.pdbx_description
1 polymer ?
#
loop_
_entity_poly.entity_id
_entity_poly.type
_entity_poly.pdbx_seq_one_letter_code
_entity_poly.pdbx_strand_id
1 'polypeptide(L)'
;MEAKDGTGYKNVREIYADVRLVFKNAMKYNDERHDVHIMAKTLLEKFEEKWLQLLPKVAEEEKRQVEDEAKSQIDMKLAQEAAHANMARELSNEQYVISS
;
A
#
# COMPACT_ATOMS: atom_id res chain seq x y z
N MET A 1 -6.18 14.91 11.73
CA MET A 1 -4.83 14.71 11.17
C MET A 1 -5.00 13.80 9.97
N GLU A 2 -5.13 14.37 8.79
CA GLU A 2 -5.15 13.62 7.53
C GLU A 2 -3.75 13.74 6.91
N ALA A 3 -3.04 12.63 6.73
CA ALA A 3 -1.82 12.61 5.93
C ALA A 3 -2.24 12.55 4.45
N LYS A 4 -1.99 13.63 3.71
CA LYS A 4 -2.33 13.81 2.29
C LYS A 4 -1.10 14.00 1.40
N ASP A 5 -0.02 13.35 1.75
CA ASP A 5 1.17 13.20 0.92
C ASP A 5 1.47 11.70 0.86
N GLY A 6 1.41 11.09 -0.33
CA GLY A 6 1.64 9.66 -0.54
C GLY A 6 3.08 9.19 -0.30
N THR A 7 3.68 9.66 0.79
CA THR A 7 5.05 9.42 1.26
C THR A 7 5.11 8.36 2.36
N GLY A 8 3.96 7.88 2.85
CA GLY A 8 3.86 6.81 3.83
C GLY A 8 3.96 5.41 3.22
N TYR A 9 4.14 4.42 4.09
CA TYR A 9 4.20 3.01 3.71
C TYR A 9 2.88 2.53 3.10
N LYS A 10 2.96 1.86 1.95
CA LYS A 10 1.81 1.30 1.24
C LYS A 10 1.28 0.04 1.89
N ASN A 11 2.18 -0.73 2.51
CA ASN A 11 1.83 -1.95 3.23
C ASN A 11 2.83 -2.23 4.36
N VAL A 12 2.46 -3.16 5.23
CA VAL A 12 3.25 -3.50 6.42
C VAL A 12 4.61 -4.13 6.07
N ARG A 13 4.77 -4.70 4.87
CA ARG A 13 6.06 -5.26 4.45
C ARG A 13 7.11 -4.19 4.17
N GLU A 14 6.70 -3.00 3.73
CA GLU A 14 7.63 -1.88 3.56
C GLU A 14 8.17 -1.42 4.91
N ILE A 15 7.32 -1.36 5.95
CA ILE A 15 7.76 -1.11 7.34
C ILE A 15 8.75 -2.18 7.81
N TYR A 16 8.43 -3.45 7.57
CA TYR A 16 9.31 -4.56 7.91
C TYR A 16 10.69 -4.44 7.25
N ALA A 17 10.74 -4.08 5.97
CA ALA A 17 11.98 -3.90 5.23
C ALA A 17 12.85 -2.78 5.84
N ASP A 18 12.25 -1.63 6.13
CA ASP A 18 12.97 -0.47 6.64
C ASP A 18 13.46 -0.64 8.07
N VAL A 19 12.67 -1.29 8.95
CA VAL A 19 13.14 -1.62 10.31
C VAL A 19 14.36 -2.54 10.26
N ARG A 20 14.37 -3.55 9.38
CA ARG A 20 15.55 -4.41 9.19
C ARG A 20 16.73 -3.63 8.66
N LEU A 21 16.49 -2.69 7.74
CA LEU A 21 17.54 -1.85 7.17
C LEU A 21 18.20 -0.99 8.26
N VAL A 22 17.42 -0.42 9.18
CA VAL A 22 17.95 0.35 10.32
C VAL A 22 18.93 -0.49 11.15
N PHE A 23 18.55 -1.70 11.56
CA PHE A 23 19.44 -2.57 12.34
C PHE A 23 20.65 -3.04 11.53
N LYS A 24 20.47 -3.38 10.24
CA LYS A 24 21.58 -3.74 9.34
C LYS A 24 22.57 -2.60 9.18
N ASN A 25 22.10 -1.37 9.04
CA ASN A 25 22.96 -0.19 8.96
C ASN A 25 23.69 0.06 10.28
N ALA A 26 23.00 -0.09 11.42
CA ALA A 26 23.64 0.01 12.73
C ALA A 26 24.78 -1.02 12.89
N MET A 27 24.57 -2.26 12.46
CA MET A 27 25.62 -3.28 12.46
C MET A 27 26.73 -3.02 11.44
N LYS A 28 26.41 -2.43 10.27
CA LYS A 28 27.38 -2.14 9.21
C LYS A 28 28.35 -1.02 9.58
N TYR A 29 27.86 0.03 10.22
CA TYR A 29 28.65 1.24 10.50
C TYR A 29 29.29 1.25 11.90
N ASN A 30 28.93 0.30 12.76
CA ASN A 30 29.53 0.17 14.09
C ASN A 30 30.28 -1.17 14.19
N ASP A 31 31.49 -1.12 14.76
CA ASP A 31 32.32 -2.30 15.02
C ASP A 31 31.55 -3.35 15.83
N GLU A 32 31.83 -4.63 15.59
CA GLU A 32 31.11 -5.75 16.25
C GLU A 32 31.25 -5.76 17.77
N ARG A 33 32.30 -5.15 18.32
CA ARG A 33 32.50 -5.01 19.77
C ARG A 33 31.80 -3.80 20.36
N HIS A 34 31.27 -2.90 19.53
CA HIS A 34 30.57 -1.70 19.99
C HIS A 34 29.15 -2.05 20.43
N ASP A 35 28.70 -1.48 21.54
CA ASP A 35 27.39 -1.79 22.13
C ASP A 35 26.23 -1.59 21.15
N VAL A 36 26.31 -0.57 20.27
CA VAL A 36 25.31 -0.32 19.22
C VAL A 36 25.16 -1.51 18.28
N HIS A 37 26.26 -2.16 17.88
CA HIS A 37 26.20 -3.35 17.04
C HIS A 37 25.52 -4.51 17.78
N ILE A 38 25.92 -4.75 19.02
CA ILE A 38 25.39 -5.84 19.87
C ILE A 38 23.89 -5.65 20.11
N MET A 39 23.47 -4.43 20.44
CA MET A 39 22.07 -4.07 20.62
C MET A 39 21.27 -4.23 19.32
N ALA A 40 21.79 -3.76 18.18
CA ALA A 40 21.12 -3.89 16.89
C ALA A 40 20.88 -5.36 16.51
N LYS A 41 21.87 -6.23 16.74
CA LYS A 41 21.73 -7.67 16.53
C LYS A 41 20.62 -8.27 17.40
N THR A 42 20.65 -7.97 18.70
CA THR A 42 19.69 -8.48 19.69
C THR A 42 18.26 -8.03 19.38
N LEU A 43 18.09 -6.75 19.02
CA LEU A 43 16.79 -6.18 18.69
C LEU A 43 16.25 -6.73 17.35
N LEU A 44 17.12 -6.93 16.36
CA LEU A 44 16.73 -7.56 15.10
C LEU A 44 16.23 -8.99 15.32
N GLU A 45 16.91 -9.80 16.13
CA GLU A 45 16.47 -11.16 16.46
C GLU A 45 15.07 -11.16 17.09
N LYS A 46 14.84 -10.32 18.10
CA LYS A 46 13.52 -10.17 18.76
C LYS A 46 12.45 -9.65 17.81
N PHE A 47 12.82 -8.77 16.89
CA PHE A 47 11.91 -8.23 15.88
C PHE A 47 11.46 -9.34 14.93
N GLU A 48 12.37 -10.17 14.41
CA GLU A 48 12.05 -11.28 13.51
C GLU A 48 11.17 -12.33 14.22
N GLU A 49 11.45 -12.66 15.48
CA GLU A 49 10.61 -13.56 16.29
C GLU A 49 9.16 -13.06 16.40
N LYS A 50 8.97 -11.76 16.67
CA LYS A 50 7.65 -11.14 16.75
C LYS A 50 6.99 -11.02 15.37
N TRP A 51 7.77 -10.77 14.33
CA TRP A 51 7.27 -10.69 12.96
C TRP A 51 6.64 -12.01 12.52
N LEU A 52 7.25 -13.14 12.86
CA LEU A 52 6.68 -14.47 12.56
C LEU A 52 5.28 -14.65 13.16
N GLN A 53 5.05 -14.12 14.37
CA GLN A 53 3.74 -14.15 15.03
C GLN A 53 2.71 -13.22 14.36
N LEU A 54 3.17 -12.19 13.65
CA LEU A 54 2.33 -11.24 12.92
C LEU A 54 2.00 -11.67 11.49
N LEU A 55 2.74 -12.62 10.90
CA LEU A 55 2.53 -13.08 9.52
C LEU A 55 1.07 -13.42 9.17
N PRO A 56 0.27 -14.10 10.02
CA PRO A 56 -1.12 -14.36 9.69
C PRO A 56 -1.96 -13.09 9.49
N LYS A 57 -1.73 -12.07 10.33
CA LYS A 57 -2.42 -10.78 10.23
C LYS A 57 -1.96 -9.97 9.02
N VAL A 58 -0.68 -10.08 8.68
CA VAL A 58 -0.13 -9.44 7.47
C VAL A 58 -0.78 -10.05 6.23
N ALA A 59 -0.89 -11.38 6.16
CA ALA A 59 -1.53 -12.05 5.03
C ALA A 59 -3.03 -11.70 4.91
N GLU A 60 -3.74 -11.58 6.03
CA GLU A 60 -5.12 -11.12 6.05
C GLU A 60 -5.26 -9.68 5.54
N GLU A 61 -4.39 -8.77 5.97
CA GLU A 61 -4.38 -7.39 5.49
C GLU A 61 -4.06 -7.30 4.00
N GLU A 62 -3.08 -8.06 3.51
CA GLU A 62 -2.73 -8.13 2.09
C GLU A 62 -3.92 -8.59 1.25
N LYS A 63 -4.65 -9.61 1.73
CA LYS A 63 -5.87 -10.07 1.07
C LYS A 63 -6.92 -8.97 1.03
N ARG A 64 -7.17 -8.29 2.16
CA ARG A 64 -8.14 -7.18 2.22
C ARG A 64 -7.76 -6.05 1.25
N GLN A 65 -6.49 -5.68 1.17
CA GLN A 65 -6.03 -4.63 0.26
C GLN A 65 -6.28 -4.99 -1.20
N VAL A 66 -6.02 -6.23 -1.60
CA VAL A 66 -6.32 -6.72 -2.96
C VAL A 66 -7.82 -6.67 -3.26
N GLU A 67 -8.66 -7.07 -2.31
CA GLU A 67 -10.12 -7.02 -2.45
C GLU A 67 -10.64 -5.58 -2.56
N ASP A 68 -10.14 -4.68 -1.71
CA ASP A 68 -10.49 -3.26 -1.71
C ASP A 68 -10.04 -2.57 -3.02
N GLU A 69 -8.84 -2.89 -3.51
CA GLU A 69 -8.32 -2.36 -4.78
C GLU A 69 -9.10 -2.89 -5.99
N ALA A 70 -9.41 -4.19 -6.02
CA ALA A 70 -10.25 -4.77 -7.07
C ALA A 70 -11.64 -4.13 -7.10
N LYS A 71 -12.25 -3.92 -5.93
CA LYS A 71 -13.54 -3.23 -5.81
C LYS A 71 -13.45 -1.78 -6.32
N SER A 72 -12.42 -1.05 -5.92
CA SER A 72 -12.20 0.32 -6.38
C SER A 72 -12.04 0.41 -7.91
N GLN A 73 -11.32 -0.55 -8.51
CA GLN A 73 -11.18 -0.62 -9.97
C GLN A 73 -12.51 -0.90 -10.67
N ILE A 74 -13.33 -1.79 -10.13
CA ILE A 74 -14.68 -2.08 -10.65
C ILE A 74 -15.56 -0.84 -10.57
N ASP A 75 -15.62 -0.18 -9.41
CA ASP A 75 -16.42 1.01 -9.19
C ASP A 75 -16.00 2.15 -10.14
N MET A 76 -14.69 2.32 -10.34
CA MET A 76 -14.15 3.31 -11.29
C MET A 76 -14.56 2.99 -12.73
N LYS A 77 -14.52 1.71 -13.13
CA LYS A 77 -14.93 1.29 -14.48
C LYS A 77 -16.43 1.50 -14.70
N LEU A 78 -17.27 1.16 -13.73
CA LEU A 78 -18.71 1.40 -13.80
C LEU A 78 -19.04 2.89 -13.92
N ALA A 79 -18.33 3.75 -13.17
CA ALA A 79 -18.50 5.19 -13.26
C ALA A 79 -18.10 5.73 -14.65
N GLN A 80 -17.01 5.22 -15.24
CA GLN A 80 -16.59 5.58 -16.59
C GLN A 80 -17.62 5.14 -17.64
N GLU A 81 -18.12 3.90 -17.55
CA GLU A 81 -19.13 3.37 -18.47
C GLU A 81 -20.44 4.17 -18.40
N ALA A 82 -20.90 4.52 -17.20
CA ALA A 82 -22.08 5.36 -17.01
C ALA A 82 -21.89 6.76 -17.60
N ALA A 83 -20.71 7.38 -17.42
CA ALA A 83 -20.40 8.68 -18.01
C ALA A 83 -20.38 8.61 -19.55
N HIS A 84 -19.80 7.55 -20.13
CA HIS A 84 -19.78 7.34 -21.57
C HIS A 84 -21.19 7.13 -22.15
N ALA A 85 -22.03 6.35 -21.48
CA ALA A 85 -23.41 6.10 -21.90
C ALA A 85 -24.25 7.39 -21.88
N ASN A 86 -24.06 8.24 -20.85
CA ASN A 86 -24.76 9.53 -20.77
C ASN A 86 -24.37 10.47 -21.91
N MET A 87 -23.06 10.60 -22.19
CA MET A 87 -22.57 11.43 -23.31
C MET A 87 -23.11 10.94 -24.67
N ALA A 88 -23.14 9.61 -24.89
CA ALA A 88 -23.69 9.05 -26.13
C ALA A 88 -25.18 9.38 -26.32
N ARG A 89 -25.96 9.34 -25.24
CA ARG A 89 -27.39 9.70 -25.25
C ARG A 89 -27.60 11.19 -25.54
N GLU A 90 -26.77 12.06 -24.98
CA GLU A 90 -26.84 13.52 -25.22
C GLU A 90 -26.56 13.86 -26.69
N LEU A 91 -25.50 13.30 -27.28
CA LEU A 91 -25.18 13.49 -28.69
C LEU A 91 -26.31 13.02 -29.63
N SER A 92 -26.93 11.88 -29.32
CA SER A 92 -28.07 11.37 -30.09
C SER A 92 -29.28 12.31 -30.03
N ASN A 93 -29.53 12.93 -28.87
CA ASN A 93 -30.64 13.87 -28.71
C ASN A 93 -30.38 15.18 -29.46
N GLU A 94 -29.15 15.69 -29.44
CA GLU A 94 -28.77 16.90 -30.17
C GLU A 94 -28.90 16.73 -31.69
N GLN A 95 -28.47 15.58 -32.23
CA GLN A 95 -28.67 15.27 -33.66
C GLN A 95 -30.14 15.16 -34.06
N TYR A 96 -31.00 14.64 -33.17
CA TYR A 96 -32.44 14.58 -33.41
C TYR A 96 -33.05 15.98 -33.48
N VAL A 97 -32.69 16.87 -32.55
CA VAL A 97 -33.21 18.26 -32.54
C VAL A 97 -32.76 19.06 -33.76
N ILE A 98 -31.55 18.83 -34.28
CA ILE A 98 -31.04 19.55 -35.47
C ILE A 98 -31.67 19.03 -36.78
N SER A 99 -32.19 17.81 -36.80
CA SER A 99 -32.79 17.17 -37.98
C SER A 99 -34.31 17.29 -38.10
N SER A 100 -34.96 17.88 -37.09
CA SER A 100 -36.40 18.16 -37.02
C SER A 100 -36.71 19.64 -37.20
#